data_AF-A0A4Q6AVU1-F1
#
_entry.id   AF-A0A4Q6AVU1-F1
#
_cell.length_a   1.000
_cell.length_b   1.000
_cell.length_c   1.000
_cell.angle_alpha   90.00
_cell.angle_beta   90.00
_cell.angle_gamma   90.00
#
_symmetry.space_group_name_H-M   'P 1'
#
loop_
_entity.id
_entity.type
_entity.pdbx_description
1 polymer ?
#
loop_
_entity_poly.entity_id
_entity_poly.type
_entity_poly.pdbx_seq_one_letter_code
_entity_poly.pdbx_strand_id
1 'polypeptide(L)'
;MRLGYAIFLGYLSIAILASYFVLNVFVGEIKPSARQSMEDSLVDTANLLAEIASPDMKDNRLLTGHFSRQIAAYRTRNLDASIWGFSRQRPGFRIYITDASGIVVYDSIEESVGKDFSQW
;
A
#
# COMPACT_ATOMS: atom_id res chain seq x y z
N MET A 1 -54.82 20.90 9.42
CA MET A 1 -53.64 20.11 9.88
C MET A 1 -52.91 19.31 8.79
N ARG A 2 -53.38 19.26 7.53
CA ARG A 2 -52.70 18.51 6.43
C ARG A 2 -51.50 19.23 5.81
N LEU A 3 -51.51 20.57 5.76
CA LEU A 3 -50.48 21.35 5.06
C LEU A 3 -49.11 21.31 5.78
N GLY A 4 -49.10 21.45 7.11
CA GLY A 4 -47.87 21.36 7.90
C GLY A 4 -47.20 19.98 7.80
N TYR A 5 -47.99 18.90 7.83
CA TYR A 5 -47.49 17.54 7.63
C TYR A 5 -46.89 17.32 6.23
N ALA A 6 -47.53 17.86 5.18
CA ALA A 6 -47.03 17.74 3.82
C ALA A 6 -45.70 18.48 3.60
N ILE A 7 -45.59 19.70 4.15
CA ILE A 7 -44.34 20.48 4.10
C ILE A 7 -43.24 19.78 4.91
N PHE A 8 -43.58 19.26 6.10
CA PHE A 8 -42.64 18.50 6.92
C PHE A 8 -42.15 17.24 6.20
N LEU A 9 -43.03 16.46 5.57
CA LEU A 9 -42.64 15.28 4.80
C LEU A 9 -41.76 15.64 3.61
N GLY A 10 -42.06 16.73 2.90
CA GLY A 10 -41.24 17.21 1.78
C GLY A 10 -39.83 17.56 2.23
N TYR A 11 -39.71 18.35 3.30
CA TYR A 11 -38.41 18.71 3.87
C TYR A 11 -37.65 17.48 4.37
N LEU A 12 -38.33 16.57 5.09
CA LEU A 12 -37.75 15.33 5.58
C LEU A 12 -37.23 14.46 4.43
N SER A 13 -37.97 14.37 3.33
CA SER A 13 -37.60 13.56 2.16
C SER A 13 -36.33 14.12 1.51
N ILE A 14 -36.22 15.44 1.36
CA ILE A 14 -35.03 16.10 0.85
C ILE A 14 -33.83 15.87 1.79
N ALA A 15 -34.03 16.00 3.10
CA ALA A 15 -32.97 15.80 4.09
C ALA A 15 -32.45 14.35 4.10
N ILE A 16 -33.34 13.37 4.00
CA ILE A 16 -32.97 11.95 3.89
C ILE A 16 -32.19 11.69 2.61
N LEU A 17 -32.68 12.20 1.47
CA LEU A 17 -32.02 12.01 0.18
C LEU A 17 -30.63 12.66 0.15
N ALA A 18 -30.51 13.88 0.68
CA ALA A 18 -29.23 14.58 0.81
C ALA A 18 -28.25 13.84 1.72
N SER A 19 -28.71 13.38 2.89
CA SER A 19 -27.88 12.60 3.82
C SER A 19 -27.42 11.29 3.19
N TYR A 20 -28.31 10.59 2.49
CA TYR A 20 -27.98 9.38 1.74
C TYR A 20 -26.90 9.65 0.70
N PHE A 21 -27.03 10.72 -0.08
CA PHE A 21 -26.06 11.04 -1.12
C PHE A 21 -24.69 11.37 -0.54
N VAL A 22 -24.63 12.18 0.52
CA VAL A 22 -23.37 12.50 1.23
C VAL A 22 -22.69 11.24 1.73
N LEU A 23 -23.40 10.34 2.44
CA LEU A 23 -22.79 9.10 2.92
C LEU A 23 -22.25 8.23 1.79
N ASN A 24 -23.01 8.09 0.69
CA ASN A 24 -22.60 7.23 -0.42
C ASN A 24 -21.41 7.79 -1.20
N VAL A 25 -21.40 9.10 -1.49
CA VAL A 25 -20.29 9.75 -2.19
C VAL A 25 -19.02 9.70 -1.33
N PHE A 26 -19.12 10.00 -0.03
CA PHE A 26 -17.94 9.96 0.85
C PHE A 26 -17.34 8.56 0.96
N VAL A 27 -18.15 7.51 1.12
CA VAL A 27 -17.66 6.13 1.19
C VAL A 27 -17.12 5.66 -0.17
N GLY A 28 -17.74 6.12 -1.25
CA GLY A 28 -17.34 5.83 -2.63
C GLY A 28 -15.98 6.42 -2.99
N GLU A 29 -15.64 7.62 -2.50
CA GLU A 29 -14.44 8.34 -2.93
C GLU A 29 -13.22 8.08 -2.03
N ILE A 30 -13.38 7.99 -0.71
CA ILE A 30 -12.24 7.93 0.22
C ILE A 30 -11.43 6.64 0.06
N LYS A 31 -12.11 5.51 -0.10
CA LYS A 31 -11.45 4.20 -0.23
C LYS A 31 -10.58 4.08 -1.50
N PRO A 32 -11.09 4.39 -2.71
CA PRO A 32 -10.29 4.30 -3.91
C PRO A 32 -9.14 5.31 -3.92
N SER A 33 -9.33 6.57 -3.48
CA SER A 33 -8.23 7.54 -3.47
C SER A 33 -7.08 7.12 -2.54
N ALA A 34 -7.39 6.60 -1.34
CA ALA A 34 -6.37 6.10 -0.43
C ALA A 34 -5.65 4.86 -1.01
N ARG A 35 -6.39 3.94 -1.62
CA ARG A 35 -5.82 2.76 -2.29
C ARG A 35 -4.90 3.18 -3.44
N GLN A 36 -5.36 4.05 -4.32
CA GLN A 36 -4.60 4.53 -5.46
C GLN A 36 -3.30 5.21 -5.02
N SER A 37 -3.33 6.06 -3.99
CA SER A 37 -2.13 6.70 -3.46
C SER A 37 -1.13 5.69 -2.88
N MET A 38 -1.63 4.63 -2.23
CA MET A 38 -0.77 3.54 -1.74
C MET A 38 -0.19 2.70 -2.89
N GLU A 39 -1.00 2.35 -3.89
CA GLU A 39 -0.57 1.61 -5.08
C GLU A 39 0.51 2.38 -5.84
N ASP A 40 0.31 3.67 -6.08
CA ASP A 40 1.27 4.56 -6.74
C ASP A 40 2.62 4.59 -5.98
N SER A 41 2.57 4.81 -4.67
CA SER A 41 3.77 4.79 -3.82
C SER A 41 4.49 3.43 -3.83
N LEU A 42 3.74 2.32 -3.86
CA LEU A 42 4.30 0.96 -3.89
C LEU A 42 4.94 0.66 -5.25
N VAL A 43 4.30 1.03 -6.36
CA VAL A 43 4.81 0.84 -7.72
C VAL A 43 6.09 1.64 -7.93
N ASP A 44 6.12 2.91 -7.52
CA ASP A 44 7.32 3.74 -7.60
C ASP A 44 8.46 3.18 -6.76
N THR A 45 8.16 2.77 -5.53
CA THR A 45 9.16 2.16 -4.63
C THR A 45 9.72 0.86 -5.22
N ALA A 46 8.87 0.02 -5.85
CA ALA A 46 9.30 -1.23 -6.47
C ALA A 46 10.25 -0.99 -7.64
N ASN A 47 9.94 -0.03 -8.52
CA ASN A 47 10.81 0.33 -9.65
C ASN A 47 12.14 0.93 -9.17
N LEU A 48 12.12 1.79 -8.15
CA LEU A 48 13.34 2.33 -7.55
C LEU A 48 14.22 1.22 -6.93
N LEU A 49 13.61 0.30 -6.18
CA LEU A 49 14.33 -0.84 -5.60
C LEU A 49 14.90 -1.77 -6.68
N ALA A 50 14.21 -1.96 -7.80
CA ALA A 50 14.71 -2.72 -8.93
C ALA A 50 15.99 -2.10 -9.52
N GLU A 51 16.05 -0.77 -9.67
CA GLU A 51 17.25 -0.08 -10.11
C GLU A 51 18.42 -0.27 -9.12
N ILE A 52 18.15 -0.18 -7.82
CA ILE A 52 19.16 -0.37 -6.77
C ILE A 52 19.65 -1.83 -6.72
N ALA A 53 18.77 -2.81 -6.92
CA ALA A 53 19.10 -4.23 -6.88
C ALA A 53 19.77 -4.75 -8.16
N SER A 54 19.57 -4.06 -9.31
CA SER A 54 20.03 -4.50 -10.63
C SER A 54 21.52 -4.82 -10.72
N PRO A 55 22.45 -4.03 -10.16
CA PRO A 55 23.88 -4.37 -10.20
C PRO A 55 24.20 -5.69 -9.49
N ASP A 56 23.68 -5.90 -8.29
CA ASP A 56 23.89 -7.12 -7.53
C ASP A 56 23.21 -8.34 -8.16
N MET A 57 22.10 -8.13 -8.87
CA MET A 57 21.42 -9.16 -9.66
C MET A 57 22.27 -9.61 -10.84
N LYS A 58 22.83 -8.66 -11.61
CA LYS A 58 23.70 -8.96 -12.75
C LYS A 58 24.95 -9.73 -12.35
N ASP A 59 25.51 -9.42 -11.19
CA ASP A 59 26.72 -10.07 -10.68
C ASP A 59 26.43 -11.38 -9.91
N ASN A 60 25.17 -11.84 -9.86
CA ASN A 60 24.72 -13.00 -9.08
C ASN A 60 25.09 -12.91 -7.58
N ARG A 61 25.07 -11.68 -7.05
CA ARG A 61 25.41 -11.34 -5.67
C ARG A 61 24.22 -10.81 -4.87
N LEU A 62 22.98 -10.92 -5.36
CA LEU A 62 21.77 -10.43 -4.67
C LEU A 62 21.68 -10.80 -3.19
N LEU A 63 22.07 -12.02 -2.80
CA LEU A 63 21.99 -12.51 -1.42
C LEU A 63 23.09 -11.95 -0.52
N THR A 64 24.28 -11.69 -1.06
CA THR A 64 25.49 -11.31 -0.30
C THR A 64 26.01 -9.92 -0.62
N GLY A 65 25.34 -9.23 -1.55
CA GLY A 65 25.74 -7.98 -2.16
C GLY A 65 25.48 -6.77 -1.29
N HIS A 66 25.59 -5.60 -1.89
CA HIS A 66 25.32 -4.34 -1.21
C HIS A 66 23.84 -4.19 -0.90
N PHE A 67 22.96 -4.58 -1.82
CA PHE A 67 21.52 -4.55 -1.70
C PHE A 67 21.04 -5.30 -0.45
N SER A 68 21.36 -6.59 -0.30
CA SER A 68 20.90 -7.38 0.85
C SER A 68 21.37 -6.81 2.18
N ARG A 69 22.61 -6.31 2.25
CA ARG A 69 23.15 -5.63 3.43
C ARG A 69 22.38 -4.35 3.77
N GLN A 70 22.06 -3.55 2.77
CA GLN A 70 21.28 -2.32 2.98
C GLN A 70 19.85 -2.62 3.41
N ILE A 71 19.20 -3.63 2.84
CA ILE A 71 17.86 -4.05 3.26
C ILE A 71 17.89 -4.60 4.70
N ALA A 72 18.90 -5.40 5.05
CA ALA A 72 19.06 -5.90 6.42
C ALA A 72 19.26 -4.73 7.42
N ALA A 73 20.10 -3.75 7.07
CA ALA A 73 20.29 -2.54 7.87
C ALA A 73 19.01 -1.68 7.95
N TYR A 74 18.25 -1.56 6.87
CA TYR A 74 16.97 -0.86 6.84
C TYR A 74 15.99 -1.49 7.84
N ARG A 75 15.86 -2.83 7.85
CA ARG A 75 14.95 -3.54 8.77
C ARG A 75 15.24 -3.30 10.25
N THR A 76 16.48 -2.97 10.60
CA THR A 76 16.87 -2.69 11.99
C THR A 76 16.83 -1.20 12.35
N ARG A 77 16.51 -0.30 11.41
CA ARG A 77 16.40 1.14 11.71
C ARG A 77 15.22 1.40 12.64
N ASN A 78 15.46 2.22 13.66
CA ASN A 78 14.38 2.82 14.42
C ASN A 78 13.89 4.06 13.69
N LEU A 79 12.62 4.08 13.28
CA LEU A 79 12.06 5.17 12.49
C LEU A 79 11.52 6.31 13.35
N ASP A 80 11.27 6.09 14.65
CA ASP A 80 10.77 7.06 15.64
C ASP A 80 9.83 8.14 15.06
N ALA A 81 8.94 7.72 14.17
CA ALA A 81 8.07 8.62 13.42
C ALA A 81 6.63 8.49 13.93
N SER A 82 5.98 9.62 14.20
CA SER A 82 4.55 9.69 14.47
C SER A 82 3.82 10.07 13.18
N ILE A 83 3.09 9.13 12.60
CA ILE A 83 2.34 9.32 11.36
C ILE A 83 0.86 9.26 11.71
N TRP A 84 0.17 10.40 11.62
CA TRP A 84 -1.27 10.50 11.94
C TRP A 84 -1.64 9.97 13.34
N GLY A 85 -0.78 10.18 14.34
CA GLY A 85 -1.00 9.69 15.71
C GLY A 85 -0.58 8.23 15.94
N PHE A 86 -0.13 7.52 14.91
CA PHE A 86 0.46 6.18 15.04
C PHE A 86 1.98 6.28 15.13
N SER A 87 2.54 5.79 16.23
CA SER A 87 3.99 5.65 16.37
C SER A 87 4.47 4.44 15.57
N ARG A 88 5.31 4.68 14.56
CA ARG A 88 5.93 3.64 13.75
C ARG A 88 7.41 3.55 14.11
N GLN A 89 7.73 2.57 14.93
CA GLN A 89 9.11 2.32 15.40
C GLN A 89 9.92 1.51 14.38
N ARG A 90 9.25 0.63 13.63
CA ARG A 90 9.92 -0.28 12.68
C ARG A 90 9.47 -0.05 11.24
N PRO A 91 10.40 -0.19 10.28
CA PRO A 91 10.06 -0.18 8.87
C PRO A 91 9.14 -1.36 8.51
N GLY A 92 8.21 -1.10 7.59
CA GLY A 92 7.10 -2.02 7.30
C GLY A 92 7.18 -2.76 5.96
N PHE A 93 8.20 -2.50 5.14
CA PHE A 93 8.30 -3.15 3.84
C PHE A 93 8.81 -4.59 3.94
N ARG A 94 8.07 -5.52 3.32
CA ARG A 94 8.57 -6.83 2.89
C ARG A 94 8.98 -6.69 1.43
N ILE A 95 10.23 -6.99 1.14
CA ILE A 95 10.81 -6.85 -0.20
C ILE A 95 11.13 -8.25 -0.71
N TYR A 96 10.65 -8.58 -1.91
CA TYR A 96 11.03 -9.78 -2.63
C TYR A 96 11.43 -9.41 -4.05
N ILE A 97 12.33 -10.20 -4.64
CA ILE A 97 12.76 -10.03 -6.04
C ILE A 97 12.57 -11.37 -6.72
N THR A 98 12.00 -11.34 -7.92
CA THR A 98 11.85 -12.50 -8.79
C THR A 98 12.85 -12.44 -9.94
N ASP A 99 13.17 -13.60 -10.49
CA ASP A 99 13.81 -13.68 -11.81
C ASP A 99 12.81 -13.42 -12.94
N ALA A 100 13.31 -13.48 -14.18
CA ALA A 100 12.50 -13.29 -15.39
C ALA A 100 11.42 -14.38 -15.59
N SER A 101 11.53 -15.51 -14.90
CA SER A 101 10.54 -16.59 -14.92
C SER A 101 9.50 -16.44 -13.80
N GLY A 102 9.61 -15.42 -12.95
CA GLY A 102 8.71 -15.19 -11.82
C GLY A 102 9.06 -15.98 -10.57
N ILE A 103 10.22 -16.64 -10.51
CA ILE A 103 10.67 -17.36 -9.31
C ILE A 103 11.33 -16.38 -8.34
N VAL A 104 10.94 -16.42 -7.07
CA VAL A 104 11.52 -15.57 -6.03
C VAL A 104 12.98 -15.95 -5.75
N VAL A 105 13.90 -15.06 -6.08
CA VAL A 105 15.36 -15.23 -5.86
C VAL A 105 15.86 -14.52 -4.61
N TYR A 106 15.08 -13.58 -4.07
CA TYR A 106 15.36 -12.88 -2.82
C TYR A 106 14.05 -12.63 -2.08
N ASP A 107 14.04 -12.86 -0.77
CA ASP A 107 12.97 -12.43 0.13
C ASP A 107 13.58 -11.88 1.42
N SER A 108 13.21 -10.66 1.77
CA SER A 108 13.61 -10.01 3.00
C SER A 108 13.27 -10.82 4.26
N ILE A 109 12.23 -11.66 4.24
CA ILE A 109 11.87 -12.51 5.39
C ILE A 109 12.13 -14.00 5.14
N GLU A 110 12.80 -14.33 4.03
CA GLU A 110 13.25 -15.70 3.66
C GLU A 110 12.13 -16.76 3.53
N GLU A 111 10.86 -16.39 3.54
CA GLU A 111 9.75 -17.34 3.53
C GLU A 111 9.35 -17.80 2.12
N SER A 112 9.59 -16.96 1.11
CA SER A 112 9.09 -17.20 -0.25
C SER A 112 10.17 -17.52 -1.27
N VAL A 113 11.44 -17.63 -0.87
CA VAL A 113 12.54 -17.96 -1.79
C VAL A 113 12.27 -19.30 -2.50
N GLY A 114 12.38 -19.31 -3.82
CA GLY A 114 12.13 -20.47 -4.68
C GLY A 114 10.66 -20.72 -5.05
N LYS A 115 9.71 -19.90 -4.57
CA LYS A 115 8.30 -19.99 -4.98
C LYS A 115 8.09 -19.31 -6.34
N ASP A 116 7.13 -19.83 -7.11
CA ASP A 116 6.70 -19.27 -8.39
C ASP A 116 5.59 -18.24 -8.20
N PHE A 117 5.89 -16.98 -8.55
CA PHE A 117 5.00 -15.82 -8.46
C PHE A 117 4.60 -15.31 -9.86
N SER A 118 4.84 -16.08 -10.94
CA SER A 118 4.54 -15.68 -12.32
C SER A 118 3.05 -15.46 -12.62
N GLN A 119 2.15 -15.95 -11.76
CA GLN A 119 0.69 -15.86 -11.93
C GLN A 119 -0.01 -14.88 -10.97
N TRP A 120 0.76 -14.03 -10.29
CA TRP A 120 0.22 -13.02 -9.37
C TRP A 120 -0.19 -11.72 -10.07
#